data_AF-A0A355AL86-F1
#
_entry.id   AF-A0A355AL86-F1
#
_cell.length_a   1.000
_cell.length_b   1.000
_cell.length_c   1.000
_cell.angle_alpha   90.00
_cell.angle_beta   90.00
_cell.angle_gamma   90.00
#
_symmetry.space_group_name_H-M   'P 1'
#
loop_
_entity.id
_entity.type
_entity.pdbx_description
1 polymer ?
#
loop_
_entity_poly.entity_id
_entity_poly.type
_entity_poly.pdbx_seq_one_letter_code
_entity_poly.pdbx_strand_id
1 'polypeptide(L)'
;MNLSFWHENWQGILTAIVTGTTLLALLLGRRAPDMAMLGAVIVLLASGILSPAEAFSGMSNQGMLTVAALFVVAAAVHRTGALALVIDRGLGRPRSLHEAQVRTMTIPAVLSGFMNNTPVVALMVPAVRTWAHKHQLSISKILMPMNDA
;
A
#
# COMPACT_ATOMS: atom_id res chain seq x y z
N MET A 1 38.58 19.71 15.38
CA MET A 1 37.40 18.85 15.15
C MET A 1 37.04 18.25 16.51
N ASN A 2 35.96 18.72 17.15
CA ASN A 2 35.65 18.42 18.56
C ASN A 2 35.24 16.95 18.73
N LEU A 3 36.08 16.14 19.38
CA LEU A 3 35.78 14.74 19.72
C LEU A 3 34.61 14.60 20.72
N SER A 4 34.34 15.64 21.54
CA SER A 4 33.19 15.67 22.47
C SER A 4 31.84 15.72 21.74
N PHE A 5 31.75 16.48 20.64
CA PHE A 5 30.53 16.59 19.83
C PHE A 5 30.10 15.23 19.26
N TRP A 6 31.07 14.42 18.80
CA TRP A 6 30.80 13.09 18.27
C TRP A 6 30.31 12.13 19.35
N HIS A 7 30.82 12.23 20.57
CA HIS A 7 30.43 11.34 21.66
C HIS A 7 29.05 11.67 22.24
N GLU A 8 28.64 12.93 22.20
CA GLU A 8 27.30 13.36 22.64
C GLU A 8 26.22 13.08 21.57
N ASN A 9 26.56 13.16 20.28
CA ASN A 9 25.57 13.11 19.19
C ASN A 9 25.63 11.83 18.33
N TRP A 10 26.41 10.82 18.74
CA TRP A 10 26.60 9.60 17.93
C TRP A 10 25.28 8.88 17.62
N GLN A 11 24.33 8.88 18.56
CA GLN A 11 23.01 8.27 18.39
C GLN A 11 22.20 8.96 17.28
N GLY A 12 22.21 10.30 17.26
CA GLY A 12 21.53 11.08 16.23
C GLY A 12 22.14 10.86 14.85
N ILE A 13 23.47 10.83 14.75
CA ILE A 13 24.18 10.62 13.49
C ILE A 13 23.90 9.21 12.94
N LEU A 14 23.97 8.18 13.77
CA LEU A 14 23.67 6.81 13.34
C LEU A 14 22.23 6.69 12.84
N THR A 15 21.28 7.26 13.58
CA THR A 15 19.86 7.24 13.21
C THR A 15 19.61 7.97 11.88
N ALA A 16 20.27 9.11 11.66
CA ALA A 16 20.18 9.86 10.41
C ALA A 16 20.75 9.06 9.22
N ILE A 17 21.89 8.39 9.41
CA ILE A 17 22.50 7.53 8.37
C ILE A 17 21.59 6.34 8.05
N VAL A 18 21.05 5.66 9.05
CA VAL A 18 20.14 4.52 8.85
C VAL A 18 18.86 4.97 8.14
N THR A 19 18.30 6.10 8.52
CA THR A 19 17.09 6.65 7.88
C THR A 19 17.39 7.04 6.42
N GLY A 20 18.49 7.76 6.18
CA GLY A 20 18.89 8.17 4.83
C GLY A 20 19.17 6.99 3.90
N THR A 21 19.87 5.96 4.39
CA THR A 21 20.13 4.73 3.62
C THR A 21 18.86 3.95 3.34
N THR A 22 17.90 3.90 4.27
CA THR A 22 16.59 3.27 4.07
C THR A 22 15.79 4.00 3.00
N LEU A 23 15.73 5.33 3.05
CA LEU A 23 15.07 6.14 2.03
C LEU A 23 15.68 5.93 0.64
N LEU A 24 17.02 5.94 0.55
CA LEU A 24 17.71 5.66 -0.71
C LEU A 24 17.41 4.25 -1.23
N ALA A 25 17.38 3.25 -0.35
CA ALA A 25 17.03 1.88 -0.73
C ALA A 25 15.60 1.78 -1.29
N LEU A 26 14.65 2.51 -0.70
CA LEU A 26 13.27 2.59 -1.18
C LEU A 26 13.18 3.31 -2.54
N LEU A 27 13.89 4.43 -2.70
CA LEU A 27 13.91 5.19 -3.96
C LEU A 27 14.54 4.41 -5.11
N LEU A 28 15.59 3.63 -4.84
CA LEU A 28 16.26 2.82 -5.85
C LEU A 28 15.41 1.62 -6.30
N GLY A 29 14.37 1.24 -5.56
CA GLY A 29 13.44 0.16 -5.92
C GLY A 29 14.08 -1.22 -6.09
N ARG A 30 15.34 -1.41 -5.67
CA ARG A 30 16.11 -2.63 -5.93
C ARG A 30 15.77 -3.77 -4.98
N ARG A 31 15.15 -3.48 -3.83
CA ARG A 31 14.79 -4.46 -2.80
C ARG A 31 13.36 -4.25 -2.35
N ALA A 32 12.76 -5.33 -1.85
CA ALA A 32 11.43 -5.30 -1.26
C ALA A 32 11.40 -4.28 -0.09
N PRO A 33 10.44 -3.33 -0.05
CA PRO A 33 10.38 -2.27 0.96
C PRO A 33 10.41 -2.78 2.40
N ASP A 34 9.77 -3.93 2.64
CA ASP A 34 9.75 -4.66 3.91
C ASP A 34 11.16 -5.02 4.39
N MET A 35 12.03 -5.51 3.50
CA MET A 35 13.40 -5.86 3.85
C MET A 35 14.23 -4.63 4.23
N ALA A 36 14.03 -3.51 3.54
CA ALA A 36 14.73 -2.27 3.84
C ALA A 36 14.32 -1.71 5.21
N MET A 37 13.01 -1.69 5.49
CA MET A 37 12.46 -1.21 6.76
C MET A 37 12.86 -2.10 7.94
N LEU A 38 12.76 -3.43 7.80
CA LEU A 38 13.17 -4.38 8.84
C LEU A 38 14.67 -4.30 9.12
N GLY A 39 15.50 -4.18 8.08
CA GLY A 39 16.94 -4.00 8.23
C GLY A 39 17.28 -2.75 9.05
N ALA A 40 16.59 -1.63 8.80
CA ALA A 40 16.76 -0.40 9.57
C ALA A 40 16.47 -0.60 11.06
N VAL A 41 15.33 -1.22 11.38
CA VAL A 41 14.92 -1.50 12.78
C VAL A 41 15.93 -2.43 13.47
N ILE A 42 16.41 -3.46 12.78
CA ILE A 42 17.42 -4.38 13.32
C ILE A 42 18.71 -3.64 13.67
N VAL A 43 19.19 -2.73 12.81
CA VAL A 43 20.41 -1.95 13.07
C VAL A 43 20.23 -1.01 14.27
N LEU A 44 19.06 -0.38 14.41
CA LEU A 44 18.76 0.52 15.53
C LEU A 44 18.58 -0.23 16.86
N LEU A 45 18.01 -1.43 16.83
CA LEU A 45 17.91 -2.32 18.00
C LEU A 45 19.30 -2.85 18.40
N ALA A 46 20.10 -3.32 17.43
CA ALA A 46 21.43 -3.86 17.68
C ALA A 46 22.41 -2.81 18.21
N SER A 47 22.22 -1.53 17.84
CA SER A 47 23.01 -0.42 18.37
C SER A 47 22.53 0.09 19.74
N GLY A 48 21.42 -0.45 20.27
CA GLY A 48 20.86 -0.05 21.56
C GLY A 48 20.25 1.36 21.59
N ILE A 49 20.08 1.98 20.42
CA ILE A 49 19.43 3.30 20.28
C ILE A 49 17.92 3.16 20.50
N LEU A 50 17.36 2.05 20.04
CA LEU A 50 15.93 1.75 20.14
C LEU A 50 15.72 0.62 21.14
N SER A 51 14.75 0.77 22.03
CA SER A 51 14.26 -0.35 22.85
C SER A 51 13.28 -1.22 22.06
N PRO A 52 13.08 -2.51 22.43
CA PRO A 52 12.07 -3.35 21.81
C PRO A 52 10.66 -2.73 21.87
N ALA A 53 10.32 -2.09 23.00
CA ALA A 53 9.02 -1.43 23.16
C ALA A 53 8.84 -0.27 22.16
N GLU A 54 9.87 0.54 21.92
CA GLU A 54 9.81 1.63 20.94
C GLU A 54 9.74 1.09 19.51
N ALA A 55 10.46 0.01 19.20
CA ALA A 55 10.35 -0.66 17.89
C ALA A 55 8.92 -1.16 17.61
N PHE A 56 8.27 -1.78 18.61
CA PHE A 56 6.89 -2.23 18.47
C PHE A 56 5.87 -1.09 18.49
N SER A 57 6.18 0.05 19.10
CA SER A 57 5.26 1.20 19.15
C SER A 57 4.90 1.72 17.75
N GLY A 58 5.85 1.67 16.81
CA GLY A 58 5.62 2.00 15.40
C GLY A 58 4.68 1.01 14.69
N MET A 59 4.70 -0.26 15.10
CA MET A 59 3.82 -1.31 14.56
C MET A 59 2.39 -1.19 15.12
N SER A 60 2.20 -0.67 16.33
CA SER A 60 0.88 -0.52 16.96
C SER A 60 0.17 0.81 16.65
N ASN A 61 0.59 1.55 15.62
CA ASN A 61 -0.02 2.83 15.30
C ASN A 61 -1.47 2.65 14.81
N GLN A 62 -2.35 3.58 15.21
CA GLN A 62 -3.75 3.70 14.75
C GLN A 62 -3.87 3.60 13.22
N GLY A 63 -2.91 4.15 12.47
CA GLY A 63 -2.88 4.02 11.00
C GLY A 63 -2.77 2.57 10.52
N MET A 64 -1.88 1.77 11.11
CA MET A 64 -1.71 0.36 10.75
C MET A 64 -2.98 -0.45 11.08
N LEU A 65 -3.54 -0.23 12.28
CA LEU A 65 -4.78 -0.88 12.70
C LEU A 65 -5.96 -0.55 11.78
N THR A 66 -6.05 0.71 11.33
CA THR A 66 -7.09 1.15 10.40
C THR A 66 -6.97 0.42 9.05
N VAL A 67 -5.77 0.36 8.49
CA VAL A 67 -5.52 -0.36 7.23
C VAL A 67 -5.83 -1.85 7.37
N ALA A 68 -5.42 -2.48 8.47
CA ALA A 68 -5.73 -3.89 8.75
C ALA A 68 -7.25 -4.14 8.81
N ALA A 69 -7.99 -3.29 9.52
CA ALA A 69 -9.45 -3.39 9.59
C ALA A 69 -10.11 -3.22 8.21
N LEU A 70 -9.62 -2.28 7.39
CA LEU A 70 -10.11 -2.10 6.02
C LEU A 70 -9.84 -3.33 5.16
N PHE A 71 -8.71 -4.01 5.30
CA PHE A 71 -8.44 -5.27 4.61
C PHE A 71 -9.38 -6.41 5.04
N VAL A 72 -9.76 -6.47 6.32
CA VAL A 72 -10.75 -7.46 6.81
C VAL A 72 -12.13 -7.18 6.23
N VAL A 73 -12.59 -5.92 6.28
CA VAL A 73 -13.87 -5.50 5.68
C VAL A 73 -13.87 -5.77 4.18
N ALA A 74 -12.77 -5.43 3.51
CA ALA A 74 -12.55 -5.71 2.10
C ALA A 74 -12.74 -7.20 1.78
N ALA A 75 -12.03 -8.07 2.50
CA ALA A 75 -12.12 -9.52 2.31
C ALA A 75 -13.54 -10.05 2.58
N ALA A 76 -14.23 -9.54 3.60
CA ALA A 76 -15.61 -9.92 3.91
C ALA A 76 -16.57 -9.52 2.79
N VAL A 77 -16.51 -8.27 2.34
CA VAL A 77 -17.32 -7.74 1.22
C VAL A 77 -17.05 -8.52 -0.06
N HIS A 78 -15.80 -8.90 -0.33
CA HIS A 78 -15.44 -9.77 -1.45
C HIS A 78 -16.08 -11.16 -1.34
N ARG A 79 -15.98 -11.83 -0.17
CA ARG A 79 -16.55 -13.17 0.06
C ARG A 79 -18.08 -13.22 -0.07
N THR A 80 -18.78 -12.14 0.30
CA THR A 80 -20.24 -12.08 0.16
C THR A 80 -20.74 -11.93 -1.28
N GLY A 81 -19.86 -11.60 -2.24
CA GLY A 81 -20.25 -11.30 -3.62
C GLY A 81 -21.03 -9.99 -3.78
N ALA A 82 -21.32 -9.28 -2.68
CA ALA A 82 -22.00 -7.98 -2.72
C ALA A 82 -21.24 -6.97 -3.58
N LEU A 83 -19.90 -7.01 -3.54
CA LEU A 83 -19.06 -6.17 -4.38
C LEU A 83 -19.27 -6.41 -5.87
N ALA A 84 -19.43 -7.67 -6.29
CA ALA A 84 -19.66 -8.00 -7.69
C ALA A 84 -21.01 -7.43 -8.16
N LEU A 85 -22.05 -7.42 -7.31
CA LEU A 85 -23.35 -6.83 -7.62
C LEU A 85 -23.30 -5.30 -7.70
N VAL A 86 -22.54 -4.66 -6.79
CA VAL A 86 -22.35 -3.21 -6.79
C VAL A 86 -21.56 -2.77 -8.01
N ILE A 87 -20.51 -3.50 -8.38
CA ILE A 87 -19.71 -3.21 -9.58
C ILE A 87 -20.51 -3.50 -10.85
N ASP A 88 -21.26 -4.60 -10.93
CA ASP A 88 -22.10 -4.91 -12.10
C ASP A 88 -23.17 -3.83 -12.33
N ARG A 89 -23.77 -3.29 -11.26
CA ARG A 89 -24.68 -2.14 -11.34
C ARG A 89 -23.95 -0.82 -11.63
N GLY A 90 -22.81 -0.58 -10.98
CA GLY A 90 -22.08 0.70 -11.03
C GLY A 90 -21.29 0.91 -12.32
N LEU A 91 -20.60 -0.12 -12.82
CA LEU A 91 -19.91 -0.09 -14.11
C LEU A 91 -20.88 -0.35 -15.28
N GLY A 92 -21.99 -1.03 -15.02
CA GLY A 92 -23.03 -1.32 -16.02
C GLY A 92 -22.52 -2.15 -17.19
N ARG A 93 -23.19 -2.04 -18.34
CA ARG A 93 -22.81 -2.68 -19.61
C ARG A 93 -22.09 -1.66 -20.50
N PRO A 94 -20.75 -1.72 -20.63
CA PRO A 94 -20.01 -0.80 -21.48
C PRO A 94 -20.24 -1.18 -22.94
N ARG A 95 -20.35 -0.19 -23.83
CA ARG A 95 -20.51 -0.41 -25.27
C ARG A 95 -19.15 -0.47 -25.99
N SER A 96 -18.07 -0.03 -25.33
CA SER A 96 -16.71 -0.03 -25.87
C SER A 96 -15.65 -0.27 -24.79
N LEU A 97 -14.45 -0.69 -25.20
CA LEU A 97 -13.31 -0.89 -24.29
C LEU A 97 -12.87 0.41 -23.60
N HIS A 98 -12.92 1.55 -24.32
CA HIS A 98 -12.59 2.86 -23.78
C HIS A 98 -13.56 3.28 -22.68
N GLU A 99 -14.86 3.06 -22.87
CA GLU A 99 -15.87 3.33 -21.85
C GLU A 99 -15.68 2.44 -20.61
N ALA A 100 -15.30 1.17 -20.79
CA ALA A 100 -14.96 0.27 -19.70
C ALA A 100 -13.75 0.76 -18.90
N GLN A 101 -12.70 1.24 -19.58
CA GLN A 101 -11.48 1.78 -18.94
C GLN A 101 -11.79 3.04 -18.13
N VAL A 102 -12.50 4.01 -18.71
CA VAL A 102 -12.88 5.26 -18.01
C VAL A 102 -13.70 4.95 -16.77
N ARG A 103 -14.74 4.11 -16.86
CA ARG A 103 -15.57 3.76 -15.70
C ARG A 103 -14.79 3.05 -14.60
N THR A 104 -13.89 2.15 -14.99
CA THR A 104 -13.03 1.40 -14.06
C THR A 104 -11.98 2.29 -13.40
N MET A 105 -11.60 3.42 -14.00
CA MET A 105 -10.71 4.42 -13.39
C MET A 105 -11.48 5.41 -12.48
N THR A 106 -12.63 5.90 -12.92
CA THR A 106 -13.34 6.99 -12.23
C THR A 106 -13.92 6.56 -10.88
N ILE A 107 -14.54 5.38 -10.80
CA ILE A 107 -15.17 4.93 -9.54
C ILE A 107 -14.13 4.74 -8.43
N PRO A 108 -13.01 4.01 -8.67
CA PRO A 108 -11.96 3.89 -7.67
C PRO A 108 -11.26 5.21 -7.37
N ALA A 109 -11.06 6.10 -8.35
CA ALA A 109 -10.45 7.41 -8.13
C ALA A 109 -11.29 8.29 -7.19
N VAL A 110 -12.62 8.29 -7.34
CA VAL A 110 -13.52 9.01 -6.43
C VAL A 110 -13.48 8.40 -5.03
N LEU A 111 -13.51 7.06 -4.91
CA LEU A 111 -13.41 6.36 -3.62
C LEU A 111 -12.04 6.56 -2.95
N SER A 112 -10.97 6.62 -3.74
CA SER A 112 -9.59 6.90 -3.34
C SER A 112 -9.42 8.30 -2.76
N GLY A 113 -10.25 9.28 -3.16
CA GLY A 113 -10.29 10.61 -2.54
C GLY A 113 -10.77 10.61 -1.08
N PHE A 114 -11.46 9.55 -0.64
CA PHE A 114 -12.02 9.44 0.72
C PHE A 114 -11.42 8.28 1.54
N MET A 115 -10.66 7.37 0.92
CA MET A 115 -10.12 6.15 1.54
C MET A 115 -8.64 5.96 1.20
N ASN A 116 -7.89 5.24 2.04
CA ASN A 116 -6.56 4.76 1.67
C ASN A 116 -6.64 3.94 0.37
N ASN A 117 -5.72 4.19 -0.56
CA ASN A 117 -5.76 3.63 -1.91
C ASN A 117 -5.54 2.10 -1.94
N THR A 118 -4.70 1.57 -1.04
CA THR A 118 -4.27 0.17 -1.06
C THR A 118 -5.43 -0.82 -0.81
N PRO A 119 -6.30 -0.65 0.20
CA PRO A 119 -7.47 -1.52 0.37
C PRO A 119 -8.49 -1.40 -0.77
N VAL A 120 -8.66 -0.21 -1.35
CA VAL A 120 -9.59 0.03 -2.46
C VAL A 120 -9.15 -0.73 -3.72
N VAL A 121 -7.87 -0.62 -4.08
CA VAL A 121 -7.31 -1.36 -5.23
C VAL A 121 -7.40 -2.87 -5.00
N ALA A 122 -7.03 -3.34 -3.81
CA ALA A 122 -7.12 -4.77 -3.46
C ALA A 122 -8.54 -5.34 -3.59
N LEU A 123 -9.57 -4.51 -3.31
CA LEU A 123 -10.98 -4.86 -3.51
C LEU A 123 -11.40 -4.84 -4.98
N MET A 124 -10.94 -3.84 -5.72
CA MET A 124 -11.37 -3.61 -7.11
C MET A 124 -10.80 -4.62 -8.08
N VAL A 125 -9.52 -5.01 -7.96
CA VAL A 125 -8.86 -5.94 -8.89
C VAL A 125 -9.66 -7.26 -9.10
N PRO A 126 -10.04 -8.03 -8.05
CA PRO A 126 -10.77 -9.27 -8.26
C PRO A 126 -12.20 -9.06 -8.77
N ALA A 127 -12.84 -7.96 -8.38
CA ALA A 127 -14.22 -7.67 -8.77
C ALA A 127 -14.30 -7.16 -10.23
N VAL A 128 -13.35 -6.32 -10.65
CA VAL A 128 -13.16 -5.91 -12.05
C VAL A 128 -12.80 -7.10 -12.94
N ARG A 129 -11.96 -8.04 -12.46
CA ARG A 129 -11.64 -9.27 -13.18
C ARG A 129 -12.88 -10.11 -13.47
N THR A 130 -13.75 -10.27 -12.47
CA THR A 130 -15.01 -11.02 -12.60
C THR A 130 -15.96 -10.34 -13.58
N TRP A 131 -16.08 -9.02 -13.52
CA TRP A 131 -16.90 -8.22 -14.42
C TRP A 131 -16.37 -8.24 -15.88
N ALA A 132 -15.07 -8.09 -16.07
CA ALA A 132 -14.44 -8.15 -17.39
C ALA A 132 -14.65 -9.53 -18.05
N HIS A 133 -14.55 -10.62 -17.28
CA HIS A 133 -14.83 -11.96 -17.75
C HIS A 133 -16.30 -12.13 -18.19
N LYS A 134 -17.25 -11.61 -17.40
CA LYS A 134 -18.69 -11.63 -17.74
C LYS A 134 -19.01 -10.89 -19.03
N HIS A 135 -18.25 -9.83 -19.34
CA HIS A 135 -18.42 -9.00 -20.54
C HIS A 135 -17.50 -9.39 -21.71
N GLN A 136 -16.76 -10.50 -21.61
CA GLN A 136 -15.78 -10.94 -22.62
C GLN A 136 -14.76 -9.86 -23.01
N LEU A 137 -14.40 -8.99 -22.06
CA LEU A 137 -13.42 -7.92 -22.26
C LEU A 137 -12.01 -8.40 -21.89
N SER A 138 -11.00 -7.86 -22.58
CA SER A 138 -9.60 -8.17 -22.27
C SER A 138 -9.22 -7.61 -20.89
N ILE A 139 -9.07 -8.52 -19.92
CA ILE A 139 -8.68 -8.21 -18.53
C ILE A 139 -7.37 -7.42 -18.50
N SER A 140 -6.37 -7.81 -19.29
CA SER A 140 -5.07 -7.12 -19.35
C SER A 140 -5.20 -5.66 -19.79
N LYS A 141 -6.11 -5.34 -20.71
CA LYS A 141 -6.32 -3.94 -21.17
C LYS A 141 -7.10 -3.10 -20.15
N ILE A 142 -7.94 -3.73 -19.33
CA ILE A 142 -8.71 -3.04 -18.28
C ILE A 142 -7.84 -2.82 -17.02
N LEU A 143 -6.96 -3.77 -16.70
CA LEU A 143 -6.08 -3.70 -15.52
C LEU A 143 -4.77 -2.95 -15.77
N MET A 144 -4.37 -2.69 -17.02
CA MET A 144 -3.17 -1.90 -17.36
C MET A 144 -3.04 -0.58 -16.57
N PRO A 145 -4.08 0.25 -16.41
CA PRO A 145 -3.99 1.46 -15.59
C PRO A 145 -3.96 1.25 -14.07
N MET A 146 -4.26 0.05 -13.58
CA MET A 146 -4.21 -0.29 -12.15
C MET A 146 -2.88 -0.92 -11.74
N ASN A 147 -1.97 -1.19 -12.69
CA ASN A 147 -0.74 -1.92 -12.43
C ASN A 147 0.28 -1.13 -11.61
N ASP A 148 0.19 0.21 -11.64
CA ASP A 148 1.19 1.12 -11.04
C ASP A 148 0.58 2.14 -10.05
N ALA A 149 -0.62 1.86 -9.51
CA ALA A 149 -1.33 2.71 -8.54
C ALA A 149 -1.25 2.19 -7.09
#